data_AF-A0A5R9P090-F1
#
_entry.id   AF-A0A5R9P090-F1
#
_cell.length_a   1.000
_cell.length_b   1.000
_cell.length_c   1.000
_cell.angle_alpha   90.00
_cell.angle_beta   90.00
_cell.angle_gamma   90.00
#
_symmetry.space_group_name_H-M   'P 1'
#
loop_
_entity.id
_entity.type
_entity.pdbx_description
1 polymer ?
#
loop_
_entity_poly.entity_id
_entity_poly.type
_entity_poly.pdbx_seq_one_letter_code
_entity_poly.pdbx_strand_id
1 'polypeptide(L)'
;MSKIYYEFANFLISSWRLGQPGRDLPVGHERLDRALEAVESHIPTRFQGVLLFCDSAVGRVCHTLPAILQAAAESHLIQPIPPRYLNDRVVIGASRAMDILENLDIEIEDGKAFGKQLADAVDRPANTQKFNT
;
A
#
# COMPACT_ATOMS: atom_id res chain seq x y z
N MET A 1 -17.31 0.10 7.70
CA MET A 1 -15.86 0.29 7.46
C MET A 1 -15.53 1.76 7.71
N SER A 2 -14.36 2.09 8.28
CA SER A 2 -14.04 3.47 8.69
C SER A 2 -13.75 4.38 7.48
N LYS A 3 -14.20 5.64 7.51
CA LYS A 3 -13.90 6.65 6.47
C LYS A 3 -12.39 6.76 6.19
N ILE A 4 -11.58 6.67 7.24
CA ILE A 4 -10.11 6.80 7.14
C ILE A 4 -9.49 5.69 6.29
N TYR A 5 -10.10 4.49 6.22
CA TYR A 5 -9.59 3.40 5.39
C TYR A 5 -9.81 3.65 3.90
N TYR A 6 -10.93 4.29 3.52
CA TYR A 6 -11.16 4.71 2.14
C TYR A 6 -10.19 5.84 1.74
N GLU A 7 -9.99 6.82 2.62
CA GLU A 7 -9.04 7.91 2.37
C GLU A 7 -7.59 7.38 2.25
N PHE A 8 -7.20 6.44 3.12
CA PHE A 8 -5.89 5.82 3.04
C PHE A 8 -5.75 4.92 1.81
N ALA A 9 -6.78 4.16 1.43
CA ALA A 9 -6.79 3.38 0.21
C ALA A 9 -6.60 4.27 -1.03
N ASN A 10 -7.32 5.40 -1.09
CA ASN A 10 -7.17 6.41 -2.13
C ASN A 10 -5.73 6.93 -2.21
N PHE A 11 -5.13 7.29 -1.07
CA PHE A 11 -3.74 7.71 -1.00
C PHE A 11 -2.77 6.60 -1.46
N LEU A 12 -2.87 5.41 -0.89
CA LEU A 12 -1.98 4.27 -1.14
C LEU A 12 -1.97 3.88 -2.63
N ILE A 13 -3.14 3.68 -3.23
CA ILE A 13 -3.25 3.20 -4.61
C ILE A 13 -2.87 4.30 -5.61
N SER A 14 -3.26 5.55 -5.36
CA SER A 14 -2.89 6.67 -6.24
C SER A 14 -1.39 6.92 -6.21
N SER A 15 -0.79 6.90 -5.02
CA SER A 15 0.66 7.02 -4.84
C SER A 15 1.41 5.89 -5.54
N TRP A 16 0.98 4.63 -5.35
CA TRP A 16 1.55 3.48 -6.06
C TRP A 16 1.43 3.64 -7.58
N ARG A 17 0.26 4.06 -8.09
CA ARG A 17 0.03 4.22 -9.53
C ARG A 17 0.94 5.26 -10.17
N LEU A 18 1.21 6.36 -9.49
CA LEU A 18 2.10 7.42 -9.98
C LEU A 18 3.57 7.07 -9.79
N GLY A 19 3.91 6.43 -8.67
CA GLY A 19 5.28 5.99 -8.37
C GLY A 19 5.74 4.81 -9.22
N GLN A 20 4.81 3.91 -9.58
CA GLN A 20 5.06 2.65 -10.30
C GLN A 20 4.05 2.44 -11.46
N PRO A 21 4.17 3.20 -12.55
CA PRO A 21 3.24 3.08 -13.67
C PRO A 21 3.23 1.68 -14.28
N GLY A 22 2.06 1.03 -14.29
CA GLY A 22 1.80 -0.25 -14.95
C GLY A 22 2.07 -1.47 -14.08
N ARG A 23 2.52 -1.25 -12.85
CA ARG A 23 2.86 -2.31 -11.90
C ARG A 23 1.66 -2.68 -11.04
N ASP A 24 1.36 -3.97 -10.95
CA ASP A 24 0.37 -4.50 -10.02
C ASP A 24 0.84 -4.36 -8.56
N LEU A 25 -0.09 -4.22 -7.62
CA LEU A 25 0.19 -4.08 -6.19
C LEU A 25 0.46 -5.48 -5.57
N PRO A 26 1.59 -5.72 -4.90
CA PRO A 26 1.95 -7.03 -4.37
C PRO A 26 1.33 -7.30 -3.01
N VAL A 27 0.07 -7.75 -3.00
CA VAL A 27 -0.73 -8.00 -1.79
C VAL A 27 -0.42 -9.33 -1.08
N GLY A 28 0.30 -10.25 -1.74
CA GLY A 28 0.63 -11.57 -1.17
C GLY A 28 1.92 -11.62 -0.33
N HIS A 29 2.03 -12.67 0.50
CA HIS A 29 3.24 -13.03 1.26
C HIS A 29 3.81 -11.90 2.14
N GLU A 30 2.95 -11.08 2.77
CA GLU A 30 3.36 -10.00 3.70
C GLU A 30 4.35 -8.99 3.07
N ARG A 31 4.42 -8.94 1.74
CA ARG A 31 5.31 -8.02 1.03
C ARG A 31 4.89 -6.59 1.26
N LEU A 32 3.58 -6.32 1.11
CA LEU A 32 3.03 -5.00 1.31
C LEU A 32 3.07 -4.60 2.79
N ASP A 33 2.78 -5.52 3.72
CA ASP A 33 2.87 -5.28 5.17
C ASP A 33 4.25 -4.75 5.57
N ARG A 34 5.32 -5.50 5.25
CA ARG A 34 6.70 -5.12 5.60
C ARG A 34 7.15 -3.85 4.89
N ALA A 35 6.73 -3.67 3.64
CA ALA A 35 7.08 -2.48 2.89
C ALA A 35 6.42 -1.23 3.50
N LEU A 36 5.14 -1.33 3.89
CA LEU A 36 4.41 -0.25 4.55
C LEU A 36 5.01 0.10 5.91
N GLU A 37 5.44 -0.90 6.69
CA GLU A 37 6.17 -0.67 7.94
C GLU A 37 7.47 0.10 7.68
N ALA A 38 8.25 -0.32 6.67
CA ALA A 38 9.52 0.31 6.35
C ALA A 38 9.39 1.76 5.86
N VAL A 39 8.22 2.16 5.35
CA VAL A 39 7.97 3.53 4.87
C VAL A 39 6.98 4.30 5.74
N GLU A 40 6.64 3.81 6.93
CA GLU A 40 5.64 4.43 7.82
C GLU A 40 5.96 5.90 8.14
N SER A 41 7.25 6.23 8.29
CA SER A 41 7.72 7.61 8.54
C SER A 41 7.46 8.57 7.37
N HIS A 42 7.16 8.05 6.18
CA HIS A 42 6.88 8.83 4.97
C HIS A 42 5.38 8.95 4.68
N ILE A 43 4.54 8.36 5.53
CA ILE A 43 3.08 8.47 5.42
C ILE A 43 2.67 9.89 5.87
N PRO A 44 1.80 10.58 5.11
CA PRO A 44 1.27 11.89 5.50
C PRO A 44 0.72 11.90 6.92
N THR A 45 0.95 12.99 7.66
CA THR A 45 0.59 13.11 9.10
C THR A 45 -0.86 12.74 9.39
N ARG A 46 -1.80 13.07 8.48
CA ARG A 46 -3.23 12.74 8.60
C ARG A 46 -3.54 11.25 8.69
N PHE A 47 -2.61 10.39 8.25
CA PHE A 47 -2.76 8.95 8.23
C PHE A 47 -1.86 8.22 9.23
N GLN A 48 -1.13 8.97 10.07
CA GLN A 48 -0.33 8.39 11.14
C GLN A 48 -1.22 7.60 12.11
N GLY A 49 -0.79 6.38 12.45
CA GLY A 49 -1.57 5.46 13.30
C GLY A 49 -2.71 4.71 12.60
N VAL A 50 -2.91 4.89 11.28
CA VAL A 50 -3.88 4.09 10.51
C VAL A 50 -3.39 2.64 10.31
N LEU A 51 -2.09 2.48 10.12
CA LEU A 51 -1.45 1.18 10.04
C LEU A 51 -1.18 0.67 11.44
N LEU A 52 -1.69 -0.53 11.74
CA LEU A 52 -1.51 -1.14 13.05
C LEU A 52 -0.85 -2.50 12.88
N PHE A 53 0.39 -2.58 13.34
CA PHE A 53 1.21 -3.78 13.24
C PHE A 53 1.14 -4.60 14.52
N CYS A 54 1.08 -5.92 14.39
CA CYS A 54 1.21 -6.86 15.50
C CYS A 54 2.16 -8.00 15.14
N ASP A 55 2.79 -8.57 16.16
CA ASP A 55 3.61 -9.76 16.00
C ASP A 55 2.69 -10.99 15.85
N SER A 56 3.00 -11.85 14.89
CA SER A 56 2.29 -13.10 14.63
C SER A 56 3.29 -14.26 14.49
N ALA A 57 2.78 -15.49 14.41
CA ALA A 57 3.61 -16.69 14.25
C ALA A 57 4.42 -16.71 12.94
N VAL A 58 4.00 -15.94 11.93
CA VAL A 58 4.62 -15.89 10.60
C VAL A 58 5.45 -14.62 10.37
N GLY A 59 5.40 -13.67 11.31
CA GLY A 59 6.08 -12.39 11.20
C GLY A 59 5.22 -11.25 11.72
N ARG A 60 5.68 -10.02 11.46
CA ARG A 60 4.97 -8.81 11.83
C ARG A 60 4.00 -8.43 10.71
N VAL A 61 2.71 -8.33 11.04
CA VAL A 61 1.62 -8.19 10.09
C VAL A 61 0.81 -6.93 10.35
N CYS A 62 0.28 -6.31 9.29
CA CYS A 62 -0.58 -5.14 9.40
C CYS A 62 -2.05 -5.57 9.43
N HIS A 63 -2.69 -5.54 10.60
CA HIS A 63 -4.06 -6.05 10.72
C HIS A 63 -5.12 -5.11 10.14
N THR A 64 -4.77 -3.84 9.88
CA THR A 64 -5.68 -2.89 9.21
C THR A 64 -5.58 -2.94 7.68
N LEU A 65 -4.50 -3.51 7.13
CA LEU A 65 -4.28 -3.60 5.69
C LEU A 65 -5.40 -4.36 4.95
N PRO A 66 -5.93 -5.50 5.44
CA PRO A 66 -7.06 -6.16 4.77
C PRO A 66 -8.28 -5.26 4.60
N ALA A 67 -8.61 -4.44 5.61
CA ALA A 67 -9.73 -3.51 5.53
C ALA A 67 -9.47 -2.34 4.56
N ILE A 68 -8.22 -1.89 4.48
CA ILE A 68 -7.79 -0.87 3.50
C ILE A 68 -7.87 -1.41 2.08
N LEU A 69 -7.39 -2.64 1.83
CA LEU A 69 -7.46 -3.28 0.51
C LEU A 69 -8.91 -3.55 0.10
N GLN A 70 -9.76 -3.95 1.06
CA GLN A 70 -11.20 -4.06 0.82
C GLN A 70 -11.82 -2.70 0.42
N ALA A 71 -11.48 -1.61 1.12
CA ALA A 71 -11.92 -0.27 0.77
C ALA A 71 -11.46 0.15 -0.65
N ALA A 72 -10.24 -0.24 -1.03
CA ALA A 72 -9.70 0.00 -2.37
C ALA A 72 -10.47 -0.77 -3.44
N ALA A 73 -10.83 -2.03 -3.19
CA ALA A 73 -11.61 -2.86 -4.10
C ALA A 73 -13.05 -2.32 -4.27
N GLU A 74 -13.69 -1.94 -3.17
CA GLU A 74 -15.04 -1.33 -3.18
C GLU A 74 -15.07 0.03 -3.89
N SER A 75 -13.96 0.76 -3.83
CA SER A 75 -13.78 2.04 -4.54
C SER A 75 -13.32 1.86 -5.99
N HIS A 76 -13.25 0.63 -6.49
CA HIS A 76 -12.77 0.28 -7.82
C HIS A 76 -11.37 0.85 -8.14
N LEU A 77 -10.48 0.87 -7.15
CA LEU A 77 -9.08 1.28 -7.34
C LEU A 77 -8.19 0.11 -7.75
N ILE A 78 -8.53 -1.09 -7.25
CA ILE A 78 -7.84 -2.34 -7.54
C ILE A 78 -8.81 -3.46 -7.91
N GLN A 79 -8.29 -4.48 -8.57
CA GLN A 79 -9.02 -5.70 -8.90
C GLN A 79 -8.13 -6.93 -8.63
N PRO A 80 -8.63 -7.96 -7.93
CA PRO A 80 -7.89 -9.20 -7.74
C PRO A 80 -7.49 -9.87 -9.06
N ILE A 81 -6.29 -10.45 -9.11
CA ILE A 81 -5.82 -11.24 -10.25
C ILE A 81 -5.94 -12.74 -9.93
N PRO A 82 -7.00 -13.42 -10.39
CA PRO A 82 -7.10 -14.86 -10.24
C PRO A 82 -6.09 -15.60 -11.15
N PRO A 83 -5.68 -16.83 -10.78
CA PRO A 83 -6.04 -17.57 -9.57
C PRO A 83 -5.05 -17.38 -8.40
N ARG A 84 -3.98 -16.60 -8.58
CA ARG A 84 -2.81 -16.66 -7.68
C ARG A 84 -2.87 -15.68 -6.50
N TYR A 85 -3.74 -14.66 -6.51
CA TYR A 85 -3.92 -13.67 -5.42
C TYR A 85 -2.63 -13.09 -4.82
N LEU A 86 -1.52 -13.13 -5.57
CA LEU A 86 -0.23 -12.60 -5.14
C LEU A 86 -0.14 -11.10 -5.37
N ASN A 87 -0.87 -10.63 -6.38
CA ASN A 87 -0.93 -9.23 -6.76
C ASN A 87 -2.37 -8.85 -7.12
N ASP A 88 -2.69 -7.59 -6.87
CA ASP A 88 -3.92 -6.95 -7.32
C ASP A 88 -3.61 -5.94 -8.41
N ARG A 89 -4.42 -5.96 -9.46
CA ARG A 89 -4.30 -5.02 -10.57
C ARG A 89 -4.75 -3.64 -10.13
N VAL A 90 -3.91 -2.63 -10.33
CA VAL A 90 -4.31 -1.23 -10.16
C VAL A 90 -5.04 -0.76 -11.41
N VAL A 91 -6.33 -0.42 -11.28
CA VAL A 91 -7.22 -0.17 -12.43
C VAL A 91 -7.37 1.31 -12.76
N ILE A 92 -7.00 2.22 -11.84
CA ILE A 92 -7.04 3.66 -12.12
C ILE A 92 -5.89 4.12 -13.01
N GLY A 93 -6.15 5.08 -13.89
CA GLY A 93 -5.13 5.75 -14.69
C GLY A 93 -4.38 6.84 -13.91
N ALA A 94 -3.27 7.34 -14.48
CA ALA A 94 -2.47 8.40 -13.85
C ALA A 94 -3.26 9.69 -13.61
N SER A 95 -4.11 10.13 -14.55
CA SER A 95 -4.96 11.32 -14.38
C SER A 95 -5.83 11.21 -13.12
N ARG A 96 -6.55 10.09 -12.99
CA ARG A 96 -7.42 9.88 -11.82
C ARG A 96 -6.63 9.75 -10.52
N ALA A 97 -5.44 9.17 -10.56
CA ALA A 97 -4.57 9.12 -9.39
C ALA A 97 -4.14 10.53 -8.93
N MET A 98 -3.85 11.44 -9.86
CA MET A 98 -3.56 12.85 -9.53
C MET A 98 -4.80 13.53 -8.93
N ASP A 99 -5.97 13.40 -9.56
CA ASP A 99 -7.22 13.98 -9.05
C ASP A 99 -7.52 13.49 -7.62
N ILE A 100 -7.27 12.21 -7.33
CA ILE A 100 -7.50 11.65 -5.99
C ILE A 100 -6.53 12.26 -4.96
N LEU A 101 -5.25 12.43 -5.30
CA LEU A 101 -4.28 13.05 -4.39
C LEU A 101 -4.61 14.52 -4.12
N GLU A 102 -5.00 15.27 -5.15
CA GLU A 102 -5.45 16.66 -5.01
C GLU A 102 -6.67 16.76 -4.10
N ASN A 103 -7.67 15.87 -4.25
CA ASN A 103 -8.84 15.81 -3.38
C ASN A 103 -8.52 15.42 -1.92
N LEU A 104 -7.33 14.87 -1.67
CA LEU A 104 -6.82 14.56 -0.33
C LEU A 104 -5.91 15.67 0.21
N ASP A 105 -5.77 16.80 -0.50
CA ASP A 105 -4.81 17.86 -0.19
C ASP A 105 -3.37 17.32 -0.06
N ILE A 106 -2.99 16.39 -0.96
CA ILE A 106 -1.65 15.79 -1.02
C ILE A 106 -0.98 16.23 -2.32
N GLU A 107 0.21 16.80 -2.19
CA GLU A 107 1.05 17.17 -3.34
C GLU A 107 1.36 15.95 -4.21
N ILE A 108 1.19 16.10 -5.52
CA ILE A 108 1.34 14.99 -6.48
C ILE A 108 2.74 14.39 -6.41
N GLU A 109 3.78 15.23 -6.28
CA GLU A 109 5.16 14.77 -6.20
C GLU A 109 5.46 14.01 -4.91
N ASP A 110 4.81 14.37 -3.79
CA ASP A 110 4.94 13.64 -2.52
C ASP A 110 4.28 12.25 -2.61
N GLY A 111 3.08 12.16 -3.16
CA GLY A 111 2.41 10.87 -3.40
C GLY A 111 3.22 9.98 -4.34
N LYS A 112 3.78 10.55 -5.41
CA LYS A 112 4.66 9.83 -6.33
C LYS A 112 5.97 9.38 -5.66
N ALA A 113 6.57 10.20 -4.83
CA ALA A 113 7.77 9.86 -4.07
C ALA A 113 7.50 8.71 -3.10
N PHE A 114 6.39 8.77 -2.35
CA PHE A 114 5.94 7.68 -1.49
C PHE A 114 5.77 6.38 -2.27
N GLY A 115 5.09 6.42 -3.42
CA GLY A 115 4.89 5.23 -4.27
C GLY A 115 6.20 4.58 -4.73
N LYS A 116 7.24 5.38 -5.02
CA LYS A 116 8.57 4.86 -5.35
C LYS A 116 9.25 4.22 -4.14
N GLN A 117 9.24 4.89 -2.99
CA GLN A 117 9.85 4.38 -1.76
C GLN A 117 9.19 3.07 -1.31
N LEU A 118 7.86 2.99 -1.42
CA LEU A 118 7.10 1.78 -1.12
C LEU A 118 7.52 0.63 -2.04
N ALA A 119 7.70 0.90 -3.34
CA ALA A 119 8.17 -0.09 -4.29
C ALA A 119 9.59 -0.58 -3.99
N ASP A 120 10.49 0.34 -3.66
CA ASP A 120 11.86 0.01 -3.23
C ASP A 120 11.83 -0.88 -1.99
N ALA A 121 10.94 -0.60 -1.04
CA ALA A 121 10.78 -1.41 0.17
C ALA A 121 10.18 -2.81 -0.12
N VAL A 122 9.23 -2.91 -1.05
CA VAL A 122 8.66 -4.17 -1.53
C VAL A 122 9.71 -5.07 -2.19
N ASP A 123 10.67 -4.48 -2.90
CA ASP A 123 11.69 -5.19 -3.68
C ASP A 123 12.94 -5.54 -2.85
N ARG A 124 13.06 -4.99 -1.64
CA ARG A 124 14.13 -5.40 -0.72
C ARG A 124 13.94 -6.87 -0.33
N PRO A 125 14.98 -7.70 -0.43
CA PRO A 125 14.91 -9.06 0.07
C PRO A 125 14.62 -9.02 1.57
N ALA A 126 13.66 -9.85 2.00
CA ALA A 126 13.46 -10.12 3.41
C ALA A 126 14.80 -10.59 3.97
N ASN A 127 15.40 -9.83 4.88
CA ASN A 127 16.62 -10.27 5.52
C ASN A 127 16.27 -11.55 6.27
N THR A 128 16.69 -12.70 5.74
CA THR A 128 16.48 -14.00 6.35
C THR A 128 17.16 -13.92 7.71
N GLN A 129 16.40 -13.71 8.78
CA GLN A 129 16.91 -13.92 10.12
C GLN A 129 17.42 -15.35 10.14
N LYS A 130 18.75 -15.49 10.14
CA LYS A 130 19.41 -16.76 10.40
C LYS A 130 18.94 -17.17 11.79
N PHE A 131 18.03 -18.13 11.85
CA PHE A 131 17.83 -18.93 13.05
C PHE A 131 19.13 -19.70 13.27
N ASN A 132 20.09 -19.08 13.96
CA ASN A 132 21.19 -19.79 14.57
C ASN A 132 20.58 -20.55 15.76
N THR A 133 20.37 -21.84 15.56
CA THR A 133 20.16 -22.81 16.64
C THR A 133 21.54 -23.30 17.10
#